data_AF-X1UB71-F1
#
_entry.id   AF-X1UB71-F1
#
_cell.length_a   1.000
_cell.length_b   1.000
_cell.length_c   1.000
_cell.angle_alpha   90.00
_cell.angle_beta   90.00
_cell.angle_gamma   90.00
#
_symmetry.space_group_name_H-M   'P 1'
#
loop_
_entity.id
_entity.type
_entity.pdbx_description
1 polymer ?
#
loop_
_entity_poly.entity_id
_entity_poly.type
_entity_poly.pdbx_seq_one_letter_code
_entity_poly.pdbx_strand_id
1 'polypeptide(L)'
;QEEAIWDKSQEGVDLKWLKAYFEKQDRHVGFWYKRPHFHFIGYGWIEGVEEVHDRTGWVIVNLGVRESVFNTALYQLSHAGVKKGVQVVTWMGCMSNSTYYKLRPGPEFPRGPGKCTKCGAELRPVRWEGEGDPPLQGQLEGGYWIDPGGWRYLEDGENNHSCLVRRPDVR
;
A
#
# COMPACT_ATOMS: atom_id res chain seq x y z
N GLN A 1 18.86 14.88 -22.76
CA GLN A 1 18.25 14.18 -23.90
C GLN A 1 17.84 12.82 -23.39
N GLU A 2 16.54 12.51 -23.38
CA GLU A 2 16.00 11.25 -22.86
C GLU A 2 16.30 10.13 -23.88
N GLU A 3 17.36 9.36 -23.67
CA GLU A 3 17.60 8.17 -24.49
C GLU A 3 16.73 7.02 -23.99
N ALA A 4 15.67 6.73 -24.74
CA ALA A 4 14.92 5.51 -24.59
C ALA A 4 15.82 4.31 -24.97
N ILE A 5 16.11 3.44 -24.02
CA ILE A 5 16.74 2.15 -24.30
C ILE A 5 15.67 1.24 -24.91
N TRP A 6 15.51 1.32 -26.23
CA TRP A 6 14.66 0.42 -27.00
C TRP A 6 15.50 -0.72 -27.57
N ASP A 7 14.96 -1.94 -27.53
CA ASP A 7 15.46 -3.05 -28.32
C ASP A 7 15.09 -2.80 -29.78
N LYS A 8 16.07 -2.39 -30.59
CA LYS A 8 15.89 -2.09 -32.02
C LYS A 8 15.40 -3.29 -32.86
N SER A 9 15.31 -4.49 -32.29
CA SER A 9 14.83 -5.69 -32.98
C SER A 9 13.31 -5.90 -32.91
N GLN A 10 12.61 -5.18 -32.03
CA GLN A 10 11.14 -5.25 -31.96
C GLN A 10 10.55 -3.95 -32.49
N GLU A 11 9.99 -4.01 -33.71
CA GLU A 11 9.21 -2.95 -34.34
C GLU A 11 8.01 -2.59 -33.44
N GLY A 12 8.22 -1.60 -32.56
CA GLY A 12 7.21 -1.04 -31.67
C GLY A 12 6.98 0.41 -32.03
N VAL A 13 5.78 0.68 -32.53
CA VAL A 13 5.20 1.95 -32.98
C VAL A 13 5.85 3.21 -32.41
N ASP A 14 6.31 4.11 -33.30
CA ASP A 14 6.90 5.40 -32.95
C ASP A 14 5.91 6.23 -32.12
N LEU A 15 6.27 6.46 -30.85
CA LEU A 15 5.48 7.23 -29.87
C LEU A 15 5.12 8.62 -30.39
N LYS A 16 5.93 9.23 -31.27
CA LYS A 16 5.61 10.52 -31.89
C LYS A 16 4.40 10.42 -32.82
N TRP A 17 4.32 9.34 -33.61
CA TRP A 17 3.22 9.13 -34.53
C TRP A 17 1.91 8.82 -33.80
N LEU A 18 1.98 7.98 -32.75
CA LEU A 18 0.83 7.66 -31.91
C LEU A 18 0.27 8.88 -31.19
N LYS A 19 1.15 9.73 -30.65
CA LYS A 19 0.75 10.96 -29.98
C LYS A 19 0.06 11.94 -30.94
N ALA A 20 0.63 12.13 -32.13
CA ALA A 20 0.01 12.97 -33.18
C ALA A 20 -1.31 12.39 -33.70
N TYR A 21 -1.48 11.07 -33.74
CA TYR A 21 -2.73 10.41 -34.12
C TYR A 21 -3.84 10.67 -33.09
N PHE A 22 -3.53 10.56 -31.80
CA PHE A 22 -4.52 10.75 -30.73
C PHE A 22 -4.82 12.22 -30.41
N GLU A 23 -3.85 13.12 -30.57
CA GLU A 23 -4.10 14.58 -30.51
C GLU A 23 -5.10 15.01 -31.58
N LYS A 24 -5.03 14.44 -32.80
CA LYS A 24 -6.02 14.69 -33.86
C LYS A 24 -7.43 14.21 -33.52
N GLN A 25 -7.57 13.28 -32.58
CA GLN A 25 -8.86 12.75 -32.17
C GLN A 25 -9.44 13.47 -30.95
N ASP A 26 -8.75 14.47 -30.40
CA ASP A 26 -9.14 15.18 -29.16
C ASP A 26 -9.41 14.21 -27.99
N ARG A 27 -8.66 13.11 -27.95
CA ARG A 27 -8.77 12.09 -26.90
C ARG A 27 -7.55 12.16 -26.02
N HIS A 28 -7.76 12.27 -24.71
CA HIS A 28 -6.67 12.13 -23.75
C HIS A 28 -6.18 10.67 -23.76
N VAL A 29 -4.93 10.46 -24.17
CA VAL A 29 -4.32 9.12 -24.20
C VAL A 29 -3.15 9.05 -23.23
N GLY A 30 -3.24 8.10 -22.30
CA GLY A 30 -2.16 7.76 -21.39
C GLY A 30 -1.21 6.75 -22.04
N PHE A 31 0.07 7.10 -22.11
CA PHE A 31 1.11 6.19 -22.59
C PHE A 31 1.79 5.52 -21.39
N TRP A 32 1.99 4.20 -21.48
CA TRP A 32 2.74 3.44 -20.49
C TRP A 32 4.22 3.45 -20.85
N TYR A 33 5.05 4.03 -19.99
CA TYR A 33 6.50 4.07 -20.16
C TYR A 33 7.17 3.09 -19.18
N LYS A 34 8.18 2.36 -19.65
CA LYS A 34 9.06 1.60 -18.75
C LYS A 34 9.94 2.60 -18.00
N ARG A 35 9.51 3.01 -16.81
CA ARG A 35 10.28 3.82 -15.86
C ARG A 35 10.38 3.09 -14.53
N PRO A 36 11.53 3.16 -13.83
CA PRO A 36 11.63 2.58 -12.49
C PRO A 36 10.60 3.25 -11.58
N HIS A 37 9.70 2.45 -11.02
CA HIS A 37 8.59 2.90 -10.19
C HIS A 37 8.75 2.32 -8.80
N PHE A 38 8.75 3.19 -7.79
CA PHE A 38 8.98 2.81 -6.40
C PHE A 38 7.87 3.37 -5.52
N HIS A 39 7.50 2.59 -4.51
CA HIS A 39 6.60 3.04 -3.44
C HIS A 39 7.41 3.24 -2.16
N PHE A 40 7.25 4.42 -1.55
CA PHE A 40 7.86 4.76 -0.27
C PHE A 40 6.77 4.97 0.77
N ILE A 41 7.00 4.43 1.97
CA ILE A 41 6.23 4.71 3.18
C ILE A 41 7.24 5.17 4.22
N GLY A 42 7.01 6.33 4.81
CA GLY A 42 7.91 6.95 5.78
C GLY A 42 7.17 7.92 6.69
N TYR A 43 7.84 8.36 7.76
CA TYR A 43 7.31 9.34 8.68
C TYR A 43 7.58 10.76 8.19
N GLY A 44 6.64 11.67 8.46
CA GLY A 44 6.76 13.11 8.19
C GLY A 44 6.11 13.55 6.89
N TRP A 45 6.34 14.82 6.54
CA TRP A 45 5.89 15.43 5.29
C TRP A 45 7.05 15.49 4.30
N ILE A 46 6.75 15.33 3.01
CA ILE A 46 7.74 15.56 1.95
C ILE A 46 7.81 17.06 1.70
N GLU A 47 9.00 17.64 1.86
CA GLU A 47 9.30 19.04 1.61
C GLU A 47 10.31 19.19 0.46
N GLY A 48 10.38 20.37 -0.15
CA GLY A 48 11.36 20.68 -1.20
C GLY A 48 11.16 19.90 -2.51
N VAL A 49 9.91 19.61 -2.87
CA VAL A 49 9.58 18.79 -4.04
C VAL A 49 10.02 19.45 -5.35
N GLU A 50 9.90 20.77 -5.45
CA GLU A 50 10.32 21.54 -6.64
C GLU A 50 11.83 21.45 -6.83
N GLU A 51 12.62 21.69 -5.79
CA GLU A 51 14.08 21.63 -5.86
C GLU A 51 14.58 20.19 -6.14
N VAL A 52 13.89 19.18 -5.60
CA VAL A 52 14.19 17.78 -5.93
C VAL A 52 13.91 17.49 -7.39
N HIS A 53 12.78 17.95 -7.93
CA HIS A 53 12.43 17.78 -9.33
C HIS A 53 13.45 18.47 -10.24
N ASP A 54 13.78 19.73 -9.99
CA ASP A 54 14.71 20.50 -10.83
C ASP A 54 16.11 19.87 -10.85
N ARG A 55 16.55 19.32 -9.72
CA ARG A 55 17.87 18.67 -9.61
C ARG A 55 17.91 17.26 -10.22
N THR A 56 16.80 16.51 -10.16
CA THR A 56 16.85 15.05 -10.40
C THR A 56 15.91 14.55 -11.50
N GLY A 57 14.95 15.38 -11.93
CA GLY A 57 13.87 15.02 -12.85
C GLY A 57 12.80 14.11 -12.26
N TRP A 58 12.88 13.79 -10.96
CA TRP A 58 11.88 12.96 -10.29
C TRP A 58 10.61 13.75 -9.99
N VAL A 59 9.48 13.21 -10.41
CA VAL A 59 8.16 13.77 -10.09
C VAL A 59 7.63 13.09 -8.84
N ILE A 60 7.45 13.86 -7.77
CA ILE A 60 6.83 13.38 -6.53
C ILE A 60 5.37 13.83 -6.52
N VAL A 61 4.46 12.87 -6.53
CA VAL A 61 3.02 13.14 -6.51
C VAL A 61 2.48 12.86 -5.11
N ASN A 62 1.91 13.87 -4.47
CA ASN A 62 1.14 13.68 -3.24
C ASN A 62 -0.25 13.15 -3.59
N LEU A 63 -0.52 11.88 -3.27
CA LEU A 63 -1.82 11.23 -3.53
C LEU A 63 -2.86 11.51 -2.43
N GLY A 64 -2.58 12.46 -1.53
CA GLY A 64 -3.43 12.86 -0.42
C GLY A 64 -3.16 12.07 0.86
N VAL A 65 -3.93 12.39 1.90
CA VAL A 65 -3.90 11.69 3.19
C VAL A 65 -4.76 10.43 3.08
N ARG A 66 -4.20 9.28 3.47
CA ARG A 66 -4.92 8.01 3.54
C ARG A 66 -5.44 7.79 4.96
N GLU A 67 -6.62 7.21 5.07
CA GLU A 67 -7.29 6.96 6.37
C GLU A 67 -6.63 5.85 7.19
N SER A 68 -5.87 4.96 6.53
CA SER A 68 -5.28 3.77 7.15
C SER A 68 -3.87 3.52 6.60
N VAL A 69 -2.90 3.43 7.51
CA VAL A 69 -1.51 3.08 7.19
C VAL A 69 -1.43 1.61 6.78
N PHE A 70 -2.16 0.73 7.47
CA PHE A 70 -2.18 -0.70 7.17
C PHE A 70 -2.75 -0.98 5.77
N ASN A 71 -3.91 -0.42 5.42
CA ASN A 71 -4.49 -0.58 4.08
C ASN A 71 -3.61 0.04 3.00
N THR A 72 -2.94 1.15 3.29
CA THR A 72 -1.97 1.75 2.37
C THR A 72 -0.80 0.79 2.13
N ALA A 73 -0.20 0.23 3.18
CA ALA A 73 0.87 -0.74 3.06
C ALA A 73 0.42 -2.02 2.33
N LEU A 74 -0.76 -2.55 2.67
CA LEU A 74 -1.34 -3.73 2.03
C LEU A 74 -1.57 -3.48 0.53
N TYR A 75 -2.11 -2.31 0.17
CA TYR A 75 -2.27 -1.90 -1.22
C TYR A 75 -0.91 -1.91 -1.93
N GLN A 76 0.11 -1.24 -1.38
CA GLN A 76 1.46 -1.24 -2.00
C GLN A 76 2.05 -2.64 -2.17
N LEU A 77 1.80 -3.54 -1.21
CA LEU A 77 2.28 -4.91 -1.27
C LEU A 77 1.49 -5.79 -2.24
N SER A 78 0.21 -5.48 -2.50
CA SER A 78 -0.67 -6.29 -3.35
C SER A 78 -0.24 -6.33 -4.82
N HIS A 79 0.45 -5.31 -5.31
CA HIS A 79 1.02 -5.25 -6.66
C HIS A 79 2.54 -5.38 -6.68
N ALA A 80 3.15 -5.75 -5.56
CA ALA A 80 4.58 -5.98 -5.48
C ALA A 80 4.89 -7.44 -5.82
N GLY A 81 5.76 -7.67 -6.82
CA GLY A 81 6.12 -9.02 -7.26
C GLY A 81 6.88 -9.79 -6.17
N VAL A 82 6.29 -10.85 -5.62
CA VAL A 82 6.92 -11.70 -4.61
C VAL A 82 7.63 -12.87 -5.30
N LYS A 83 8.97 -12.90 -5.27
CA LYS A 83 9.79 -14.05 -5.69
C LYS A 83 10.57 -14.59 -4.50
N LYS A 84 10.58 -15.92 -4.33
CA LYS A 84 11.37 -16.58 -3.28
C LYS A 84 12.84 -16.16 -3.37
N GLY A 85 13.40 -15.73 -2.23
CA GLY A 85 14.79 -15.27 -2.13
C GLY A 85 15.03 -13.80 -2.53
N VAL A 86 13.99 -13.06 -2.91
CA VAL A 86 14.09 -11.64 -3.25
C VAL A 86 13.34 -10.81 -2.20
N GLN A 87 13.96 -9.74 -1.71
CA GLN A 87 13.28 -8.77 -0.86
C GLN A 87 12.40 -7.87 -1.70
N VAL A 88 11.10 -7.87 -1.40
CA VAL A 88 10.09 -7.04 -2.04
C VAL A 88 10.07 -5.63 -1.44
N VAL A 89 10.46 -5.53 -0.16
CA VAL A 89 10.54 -4.29 0.62
C VAL A 89 11.94 -4.18 1.20
N THR A 90 12.48 -2.97 1.18
CA THR A 90 13.73 -2.64 1.87
C THR A 90 13.57 -1.37 2.70
N TRP A 91 14.14 -1.38 3.90
CA TRP A 91 14.22 -0.20 4.74
C TRP A 91 15.47 0.61 4.38
N MET A 92 15.32 1.92 4.27
CA MET A 92 16.40 2.83 3.90
C MET A 92 16.59 3.94 4.94
N GLY A 93 17.69 4.70 4.81
CA GLY A 93 18.02 5.79 5.71
C GLY A 93 18.26 5.29 7.14
N CYS A 94 17.75 6.03 8.13
CA CYS A 94 17.91 5.66 9.54
C CYS A 94 17.21 4.36 9.94
N MET A 95 16.15 3.97 9.21
CA MET A 95 15.41 2.73 9.43
C MET A 95 16.04 1.51 8.74
N SER A 96 17.13 1.68 7.99
CA SER A 96 17.77 0.54 7.31
C SER A 96 18.24 -0.54 8.28
N ASN A 97 18.29 -1.79 7.84
CA ASN A 97 18.70 -2.92 8.69
C ASN A 97 20.07 -2.71 9.35
N SER A 98 20.98 -1.97 8.71
CA SER A 98 22.33 -1.69 9.22
C SER A 98 22.42 -0.46 10.12
N THR A 99 21.35 0.34 10.24
CA THR A 99 21.33 1.55 11.08
C THR A 99 20.21 1.56 12.11
N TYR A 100 19.21 0.69 11.97
CA TYR A 100 18.02 0.64 12.81
C TYR A 100 18.35 0.51 14.30
N TYR A 101 19.39 -0.25 14.66
CA TYR A 101 19.84 -0.38 16.05
C TYR A 101 20.22 0.96 16.70
N LYS A 102 20.63 1.96 15.90
CA LYS A 102 20.99 3.30 16.39
C LYS A 102 19.77 4.08 16.87
N LEU A 103 18.57 3.71 16.42
CA LEU A 103 17.30 4.30 16.86
C LEU A 103 16.84 3.79 18.23
N ARG A 104 17.58 2.86 18.85
CA ARG A 104 17.21 2.19 20.11
C ARG A 104 15.75 1.71 20.07
N PRO A 105 15.41 0.89 19.08
CA PRO A 105 14.04 0.42 18.93
C PRO A 105 13.60 -0.31 20.19
N GLY A 106 12.31 -0.21 20.51
CA GLY A 106 11.71 -1.04 21.53
C GLY A 106 11.89 -2.53 21.21
N PRO A 107 11.70 -3.41 22.20
CA PRO A 107 11.74 -4.85 21.96
C PRO A 107 10.78 -5.23 20.83
N GLU A 108 11.18 -6.20 20.00
CA GLU A 108 10.27 -6.76 19.00
C GLU A 108 8.99 -7.20 19.69
N PHE A 109 7.85 -6.79 19.14
CA PHE A 109 6.58 -7.33 19.59
C PHE A 109 6.60 -8.84 19.36
N PRO A 110 6.18 -9.64 20.36
CA PRO A 110 6.15 -11.07 20.21
C PRO A 110 5.33 -11.45 18.98
N ARG A 111 5.88 -12.33 18.15
CA ARG A 111 5.17 -12.88 17.00
C ARG A 111 4.02 -13.74 17.50
N GLY A 112 2.89 -13.65 16.81
CA GLY A 112 1.68 -14.38 17.15
C GLY A 112 0.58 -13.45 17.66
N PRO A 113 -0.53 -14.04 18.13
CA PRO A 113 -1.63 -13.24 18.61
C PRO A 113 -1.22 -12.51 19.90
N GLY A 114 -1.51 -11.21 19.95
CA GLY A 114 -1.25 -10.41 21.15
C GLY A 114 -2.00 -10.96 22.36
N LYS A 115 -1.65 -10.50 23.57
CA LYS A 115 -2.42 -10.81 24.79
C LYS A 115 -3.30 -9.63 25.17
N CYS A 116 -4.50 -9.93 25.66
CA CYS A 116 -5.37 -8.93 26.26
C CYS A 116 -4.66 -8.29 27.47
N THR A 117 -4.57 -6.96 27.47
CA THR A 117 -3.89 -6.20 28.55
C THR A 117 -4.61 -6.28 29.89
N LYS A 118 -5.90 -6.67 29.92
CA LYS A 118 -6.67 -6.81 31.16
C LYS A 118 -6.61 -8.22 31.75
N CYS A 119 -6.81 -9.26 30.93
CA CYS A 119 -6.94 -10.64 31.44
C CYS A 119 -5.78 -11.57 31.04
N GLY A 120 -4.86 -11.13 30.18
CA GLY A 120 -3.73 -11.93 29.72
C GLY A 120 -4.06 -13.04 28.73
N ALA A 121 -5.35 -13.22 28.38
CA ALA A 121 -5.78 -14.19 27.38
C ALA A 121 -5.24 -13.85 25.98
N GLU A 122 -5.00 -14.88 25.17
CA GLU A 122 -4.56 -14.74 23.79
C GLU A 122 -5.69 -14.13 22.93
N LEU A 123 -5.37 -13.08 22.18
CA LEU A 123 -6.32 -12.43 21.29
C LEU A 123 -6.60 -13.36 20.10
N ARG A 124 -7.86 -13.47 19.71
CA ARG A 124 -8.28 -14.30 18.57
C ARG A 124 -8.88 -13.42 17.48
N PRO A 125 -8.64 -13.73 16.21
CA PRO A 125 -9.29 -13.01 15.13
C PRO A 125 -10.80 -13.26 15.15
N VAL A 126 -11.57 -12.22 14.83
CA VAL A 126 -13.03 -12.25 14.81
C VAL A 126 -13.56 -11.72 13.49
N ARG A 127 -14.78 -12.13 13.13
CA ARG A 127 -15.54 -11.63 11.98
C ARG A 127 -16.92 -11.17 12.45
N TRP A 128 -17.37 -10.06 11.87
CA TRP A 128 -18.74 -9.59 12.04
C TRP A 128 -19.71 -10.47 11.23
N GLU A 129 -20.69 -11.03 11.90
CA GLU A 129 -21.80 -11.82 11.36
C GLU A 129 -23.16 -11.34 11.91
N GLY A 130 -23.18 -10.16 12.55
CA GLY A 130 -24.40 -9.52 13.04
C GLY A 130 -25.22 -8.86 11.93
N GLU A 131 -26.40 -8.37 12.29
CA GLU A 131 -27.25 -7.62 11.37
C GLU A 131 -26.71 -6.20 11.14
N GLY A 132 -26.67 -5.77 9.88
CA GLY A 132 -26.22 -4.43 9.49
C GLY A 132 -24.71 -4.28 9.42
N ASP A 133 -24.27 -3.03 9.38
CA ASP A 133 -22.85 -2.68 9.33
C ASP A 133 -22.15 -2.98 10.66
N PRO A 134 -20.87 -3.40 10.64
CA PRO A 134 -20.14 -3.65 11.86
C PRO A 134 -20.04 -2.39 12.73
N PRO A 135 -20.09 -2.50 14.06
CA PRO A 135 -20.08 -1.34 14.97
C PRO A 135 -18.79 -0.51 14.90
N LEU A 136 -17.73 -1.07 14.30
CA LEU A 136 -16.45 -0.39 14.06
C LEU A 136 -16.33 0.20 12.65
N GLN A 137 -17.38 0.15 11.83
CA GLN A 137 -17.39 0.76 10.51
C GLN A 137 -17.12 2.28 10.63
N GLY A 138 -16.15 2.77 9.86
CA GLY A 138 -15.78 4.20 9.85
C GLY A 138 -14.93 4.67 11.04
N GLN A 139 -14.56 3.78 11.97
CA GLN A 139 -13.60 4.08 13.03
C GLN A 139 -12.16 3.99 12.48
N LEU A 140 -11.26 4.80 13.05
CA LEU A 140 -9.83 4.72 12.74
C LEU A 140 -9.23 3.41 13.25
N GLU A 141 -8.03 3.05 12.79
CA GLU A 141 -7.33 1.87 13.31
C GLU A 141 -6.97 2.05 14.78
N GLY A 142 -7.37 1.09 15.63
CA GLY A 142 -7.17 1.21 17.07
C GLY A 142 -7.76 0.06 17.88
N GLY A 143 -7.58 0.13 19.19
CA GLY A 143 -8.21 -0.77 20.15
C GLY A 143 -9.51 -0.16 20.68
N TYR A 144 -10.61 -0.90 20.53
CA TYR A 144 -11.96 -0.45 20.93
C TYR A 144 -12.59 -1.43 21.92
N TRP A 145 -13.41 -0.90 22.82
CA TRP A 145 -14.30 -1.69 23.66
C TRP A 145 -15.69 -1.67 23.03
N ILE A 146 -16.19 -2.84 22.64
CA ILE A 146 -17.50 -3.00 21.97
C ILE A 146 -18.31 -4.11 22.64
N ASP A 147 -19.61 -4.11 22.38
CA ASP A 147 -20.46 -5.26 22.72
C ASP A 147 -20.05 -6.48 21.85
N PRO A 148 -19.88 -7.67 22.45
CA PRO A 148 -19.44 -8.86 21.71
C PRO A 148 -20.51 -9.43 20.78
N GLY A 149 -21.78 -9.02 20.89
CA GLY A 149 -22.87 -9.49 20.05
C GLY A 149 -22.59 -9.25 18.56
N GLY A 150 -22.92 -10.24 17.72
CA GLY A 150 -22.69 -10.19 16.27
C GLY A 150 -21.26 -10.49 15.83
N TRP A 151 -20.29 -10.67 16.75
CA TRP A 151 -18.93 -11.08 16.42
C TRP A 151 -18.72 -12.57 16.67
N ARG A 152 -18.11 -13.27 15.71
CA ARG A 152 -17.71 -14.68 15.83
C ARG A 152 -16.20 -14.82 15.77
N TYR A 153 -15.62 -15.69 16.60
CA TYR A 153 -14.22 -16.11 16.47
C TYR A 153 -14.00 -16.92 15.19
N LEU A 154 -12.93 -16.59 14.46
CA LEU A 154 -12.51 -17.40 13.32
C LEU A 154 -11.85 -18.71 13.78
N GLU A 155 -12.05 -19.76 12.99
CA GLU A 155 -11.35 -21.03 13.17
C GLU A 155 -9.93 -20.96 12.59
N ASP A 156 -9.06 -21.86 13.03
CA ASP A 156 -7.68 -21.91 12.54
C ASP A 156 -7.65 -22.25 11.05
N GLY A 157 -7.02 -21.38 10.25
CA GLY A 157 -6.98 -21.51 8.79
C GLY A 157 -8.18 -20.89 8.07
N GLU A 158 -9.16 -20.34 8.79
CA GLU A 158 -10.26 -19.59 8.18
C GLU A 158 -9.75 -18.24 7.66
N ASN A 159 -9.91 -17.97 6.37
CA ASN A 159 -9.43 -16.73 5.75
C ASN A 159 -10.21 -15.52 6.26
N ASN A 160 -9.52 -14.53 6.82
CA ASN A 160 -10.11 -13.26 7.24
C ASN A 160 -10.31 -12.25 6.07
N HIS A 161 -10.48 -12.75 4.84
CA HIS A 161 -10.59 -11.88 3.66
C HIS A 161 -11.99 -11.23 3.60
N SER A 162 -12.09 -10.03 4.16
CA SER A 162 -13.23 -9.11 4.01
C SER A 162 -13.29 -8.41 2.65
N CYS A 163 -12.45 -8.79 1.67
CA CYS A 163 -12.46 -8.18 0.33
C CYS A 163 -13.70 -8.51 -0.52
N LEU A 164 -14.72 -9.14 0.06
CA LEU A 164 -16.10 -9.14 -0.44
C LEU A 164 -16.93 -8.05 0.26
N VAL A 165 -16.40 -6.83 0.36
CA VAL A 165 -17.28 -5.65 0.46
C VAL A 165 -18.12 -5.69 -0.81
N ARG A 166 -19.35 -6.20 -0.71
CA ARG A 166 -20.32 -6.08 -1.79
C ARG A 166 -20.36 -4.60 -2.13
N ARG A 167 -19.95 -4.24 -3.35
CA ARG A 167 -20.27 -2.92 -3.89
C ARG A 167 -21.79 -2.80 -3.78
N PRO A 168 -22.35 -1.72 -3.23
CA PRO A 168 -23.79 -1.53 -3.33
C PRO A 168 -24.16 -1.58 -4.81
N ASP A 169 -25.12 -2.44 -5.14
CA ASP A 169 -25.73 -2.44 -6.47
C ASP A 169 -26.28 -1.03 -6.71
N VAL A 170 -25.64 -0.31 -7.63
CA VAL A 170 -26.18 0.94 -8.15
C VAL A 170 -27.36 0.53 -9.03
N ARG A 171 -28.56 0.51 -8.45
CA ARG A 171 -29.81 0.67 -9.21
C ARG A 171 -30.05 2.14 -9.48
#